data_AF-A0A1S3MGC8-F1
#
_entry.id   AF-A0A1S3MGC8-F1
#
_cell.length_a   1.000
_cell.length_b   1.000
_cell.length_c   1.000
_cell.angle_alpha   90.00
_cell.angle_beta   90.00
_cell.angle_gamma   90.00
#
_symmetry.space_group_name_H-M   'P 1'
#
loop_
_entity.id
_entity.type
_entity.pdbx_description
1 polymer ?
#
loop_
_entity_poly.entity_id
_entity_poly.type
_entity_poly.pdbx_seq_one_letter_code
_entity_poly.pdbx_strand_id
1 'polypeptide(L)'
;MCGGSLEILPCSRVGHVFRKRHPYDFPEGNALTYIKNTRRAAEVWMDEYKQYYYSARPSAQGKAFGSIAERLALRRKLNCKSFRWYMENVYPELRVPEQDAVSSVLRQGGLCLESLGSDSLGLAECRGSGAMRPQSQRWQLVEPLLRQQDLCLAITAFTAGSKVKMEPCSNKEPRQKWRPKGPALQHMVSGLCLDSQPPAGPPAITQCRSQLTSQVWEPQIIT
;
A
#
# COMPACT_ATOMS: atom_id res chain seq x y z
N MET A 1 8.08 -17.16 12.52
CA MET A 1 8.97 -15.97 12.56
C MET A 1 10.33 -16.25 13.18
N CYS A 2 10.45 -17.00 14.28
CA CYS A 2 11.73 -17.28 14.96
C CYS A 2 12.21 -18.74 14.82
N GLY A 3 11.84 -19.43 13.74
CA GLY A 3 12.32 -20.78 13.42
C GLY A 3 11.40 -21.96 13.73
N GLY A 4 10.31 -21.78 14.49
CA GLY A 4 9.33 -22.85 14.75
C GLY A 4 8.19 -22.94 13.73
N SER A 5 7.40 -24.02 13.82
CA SER A 5 6.16 -24.28 13.06
C SER A 5 4.94 -24.36 13.99
N LEU A 6 3.74 -24.31 13.41
CA LEU A 6 2.47 -24.50 14.10
C LEU A 6 1.62 -25.50 13.31
N GLU A 7 1.16 -26.56 13.97
CA GLU A 7 0.49 -27.69 13.33
C GLU A 7 -0.82 -28.03 14.04
N ILE A 8 -1.84 -28.37 13.25
CA ILE A 8 -3.11 -28.92 13.76
C ILE A 8 -3.11 -30.40 13.38
N LEU A 9 -3.04 -31.29 14.37
CA LEU A 9 -3.01 -32.74 14.14
C LEU A 9 -4.44 -33.33 14.16
N PRO A 10 -5.00 -33.76 13.03
CA PRO A 10 -6.39 -34.23 12.96
C PRO A 10 -6.67 -35.51 13.76
N CYS A 11 -5.63 -36.27 14.11
CA CYS A 11 -5.72 -37.52 14.88
C CYS A 11 -5.74 -37.28 16.40
N SER A 12 -5.30 -36.10 16.87
CA SER A 12 -5.35 -35.74 18.30
C SER A 12 -6.62 -34.95 18.57
N ARG A 13 -7.47 -35.45 19.48
CA ARG A 13 -8.78 -34.86 19.75
C ARG A 13 -8.90 -34.47 21.22
N VAL A 14 -9.17 -33.20 21.47
CA VAL A 14 -9.48 -32.65 22.79
C VAL A 14 -10.73 -31.78 22.66
N GLY A 15 -11.73 -32.02 23.51
CA GLY A 15 -12.96 -31.22 23.55
C GLY A 15 -12.77 -29.93 24.34
N HIS A 16 -13.30 -28.82 23.83
CA HIS A 16 -13.34 -27.53 24.53
C HIS A 16 -14.78 -27.05 24.69
N VAL A 17 -15.18 -26.69 25.92
CA VAL A 17 -16.50 -26.11 26.20
C VAL A 17 -16.46 -24.60 25.91
N PHE A 18 -16.93 -24.22 24.72
CA PHE A 18 -17.00 -22.81 24.32
C PHE A 18 -18.04 -22.04 25.15
N ARG A 19 -17.65 -20.86 25.65
CA ARG A 19 -18.50 -19.96 26.42
C ARG A 19 -18.63 -18.62 25.70
N LYS A 20 -19.82 -18.01 25.75
CA LYS A 20 -20.07 -16.69 25.15
C LYS A 20 -19.53 -15.52 25.98
N ARG A 21 -19.28 -15.73 27.27
CA ARG A 21 -18.83 -14.71 28.22
C ARG A 21 -17.75 -15.26 29.14
N HIS A 22 -16.87 -14.39 29.62
CA HIS A 22 -15.88 -14.76 30.61
C HIS A 22 -16.55 -14.99 31.97
N PRO A 23 -16.17 -16.06 32.69
CA PRO A 23 -16.70 -16.34 34.03
C PRO A 23 -15.97 -15.56 35.13
N TYR A 24 -15.10 -14.61 34.78
CA TYR A 24 -14.29 -13.83 35.71
C TYR A 24 -14.23 -12.37 35.27
N ASP A 25 -13.92 -11.51 36.24
CA ASP A 25 -13.79 -10.07 36.03
C ASP A 25 -12.39 -9.67 35.58
N PHE A 26 -12.34 -8.53 34.87
CA PHE A 26 -11.10 -7.92 34.42
C PHE A 26 -10.90 -6.62 35.23
N PRO A 27 -9.77 -6.42 35.92
CA PRO A 27 -9.55 -5.25 36.77
C PRO A 27 -9.73 -3.90 36.04
N GLU A 28 -9.31 -3.84 34.78
CA GLU A 28 -9.45 -2.65 33.90
C GLU A 28 -10.58 -2.82 32.86
N GLY A 29 -11.43 -3.84 33.03
CA GLY A 29 -12.43 -4.22 32.03
C GLY A 29 -11.86 -5.07 30.89
N ASN A 30 -12.73 -5.88 30.29
CA ASN A 30 -12.36 -6.84 29.25
C ASN A 30 -11.77 -6.15 28.02
N ALA A 31 -12.42 -5.11 27.52
CA ALA A 31 -12.06 -4.43 26.28
C ALA A 31 -10.68 -3.76 26.36
N LEU A 32 -10.39 -3.07 27.48
CA LEU A 32 -9.08 -2.44 27.67
C LEU A 32 -7.97 -3.49 27.82
N THR A 33 -8.24 -4.58 28.53
CA THR A 33 -7.28 -5.70 28.63
C THR A 33 -6.96 -6.30 27.26
N TYR A 34 -7.98 -6.53 26.43
CA TYR A 34 -7.79 -7.03 25.06
C TYR A 34 -7.01 -6.05 24.19
N ILE A 35 -7.36 -4.76 24.22
CA ILE A 35 -6.64 -3.73 23.46
C ILE A 35 -5.18 -3.68 23.89
N LYS A 36 -4.90 -3.63 25.19
CA LYS A 36 -3.54 -3.60 25.76
C LYS A 36 -2.71 -4.80 25.29
N ASN A 37 -3.24 -6.01 25.43
CA ASN A 37 -2.51 -7.22 25.08
C ASN A 37 -2.29 -7.36 23.57
N THR A 38 -3.31 -7.09 22.76
CA THR A 38 -3.18 -7.14 21.29
C THR A 38 -2.22 -6.08 20.77
N ARG A 39 -2.20 -4.87 21.37
CA ARG A 39 -1.22 -3.84 21.03
C ARG A 39 0.20 -4.28 21.32
N ARG A 40 0.46 -4.89 22.48
CA ARG A 40 1.80 -5.41 22.82
C ARG A 40 2.28 -6.42 21.78
N ALA A 41 1.39 -7.29 21.30
CA ALA A 41 1.71 -8.23 20.23
C ALA A 41 1.99 -7.51 18.90
N ALA A 42 1.10 -6.61 18.48
CA ALA A 42 1.24 -5.87 17.23
C ALA A 42 2.54 -5.04 17.18
N GLU A 43 2.83 -4.28 18.23
CA GLU A 43 4.02 -3.42 18.32
C GLU A 43 5.34 -4.20 18.34
N VAL A 44 5.33 -5.43 18.84
CA VAL A 44 6.53 -6.28 18.89
C VAL A 44 6.72 -7.09 17.62
N TRP A 45 5.65 -7.58 17.00
CA TRP A 45 5.73 -8.63 15.98
C TRP A 45 5.29 -8.20 14.59
N MET A 46 4.42 -7.20 14.43
CA MET A 46 3.78 -6.90 13.14
C MET A 46 4.53 -5.88 12.28
N ASP A 47 5.65 -5.32 12.74
CA ASP A 47 6.40 -4.28 12.00
C ASP A 47 5.47 -3.16 11.51
N GLU A 48 5.60 -2.72 10.25
CA GLU A 48 4.72 -1.71 9.62
C GLU A 48 3.25 -2.18 9.50
N TYR A 49 2.99 -3.50 9.46
CA TYR A 49 1.63 -4.03 9.28
C TYR A 49 0.72 -3.77 10.48
N LYS A 50 1.26 -3.33 11.63
CA LYS A 50 0.45 -2.88 12.77
C LYS A 50 -0.50 -1.73 12.40
N GLN A 51 -0.20 -0.96 11.36
CA GLN A 51 -1.09 0.09 10.85
C GLN A 51 -2.48 -0.45 10.46
N TYR A 52 -2.55 -1.66 9.89
CA TYR A 52 -3.82 -2.29 9.51
C TYR A 52 -4.65 -2.68 10.74
N TYR A 53 -3.98 -3.13 11.81
CA TYR A 53 -4.64 -3.35 13.09
C TYR A 53 -5.23 -2.04 13.65
N TYR A 54 -4.47 -0.94 13.60
CA TYR A 54 -4.96 0.35 14.09
C TYR A 54 -6.06 0.95 13.22
N SER A 55 -6.03 0.74 11.91
CA SER A 55 -7.11 1.11 11.00
C SER A 55 -8.39 0.33 11.32
N ALA A 56 -8.29 -0.99 11.51
CA ALA A 56 -9.45 -1.83 11.88
C ALA A 56 -9.97 -1.58 13.30
N ARG A 57 -9.11 -1.09 14.21
CA ARG A 57 -9.46 -0.78 15.61
C ARG A 57 -8.92 0.59 16.03
N PRO A 58 -9.54 1.70 15.56
CA PRO A 58 -9.06 3.05 15.88
C PRO A 58 -9.05 3.36 17.38
N SER A 59 -9.98 2.78 18.15
CA SER A 59 -10.05 2.91 19.60
C SER A 59 -8.81 2.38 20.36
N ALA A 60 -7.97 1.59 19.68
CA ALA A 60 -6.71 1.13 20.22
C ALA A 60 -5.62 2.21 20.15
N GLN A 61 -5.71 3.18 19.23
CA GLN A 61 -4.72 4.26 19.10
C GLN A 61 -4.64 5.10 20.38
N GLY A 62 -3.44 5.54 20.76
CA GLY A 62 -3.22 6.38 21.95
C GLY A 62 -3.38 5.69 23.32
N LYS A 63 -3.90 4.46 23.40
CA LYS A 63 -4.01 3.71 24.67
C LYS A 63 -2.64 3.28 25.23
N ALA A 64 -2.47 3.27 26.55
CA ALA A 64 -1.24 2.77 27.15
C ALA A 64 -1.14 1.25 27.02
N PHE A 65 0.03 0.73 26.67
CA PHE A 65 0.29 -0.72 26.60
C PHE A 65 1.53 -1.18 27.39
N GLY A 66 2.14 -0.26 28.14
CA GLY A 66 3.33 -0.49 28.96
C GLY A 66 4.61 -0.76 28.14
N SER A 67 5.71 -1.00 28.83
CA SER A 67 7.00 -1.26 28.17
C SER A 67 7.00 -2.60 27.42
N ILE A 68 7.60 -2.59 26.22
CA ILE A 68 7.84 -3.77 25.38
C ILE A 68 9.34 -3.98 25.09
N ALA A 69 10.22 -3.24 25.76
CA ALA A 69 11.65 -3.20 25.48
C ALA A 69 12.29 -4.60 25.51
N GLU A 70 12.00 -5.39 26.53
CA GLU A 70 12.51 -6.77 26.66
C GLU A 70 12.04 -7.68 25.53
N ARG A 71 10.81 -7.51 25.05
CA ARG A 71 10.26 -8.34 23.96
C ARG A 71 10.91 -7.97 22.63
N LEU A 72 11.17 -6.69 22.39
CA LEU A 72 11.96 -6.23 21.25
C LEU A 72 13.41 -6.72 21.31
N ALA A 73 14.02 -6.74 22.51
CA ALA A 73 15.36 -7.27 22.71
C ALA A 73 15.41 -8.79 22.46
N LEU A 74 14.40 -9.52 22.93
CA LEU A 74 14.27 -10.96 22.68
C LEU A 74 14.13 -11.26 21.18
N ARG A 75 13.27 -10.53 20.46
CA ARG A 75 13.08 -10.68 19.02
C ARG A 75 14.40 -10.48 18.25
N ARG A 76 15.19 -9.48 18.65
CA ARG A 76 16.54 -9.22 18.12
C ARG A 76 17.51 -10.34 18.45
N LYS A 77 17.57 -10.77 19.71
CA LYS A 77 18.44 -11.85 20.20
C LYS A 77 18.20 -13.17 19.44
N LEU A 78 16.95 -13.49 19.14
CA LEU A 78 16.56 -14.70 18.41
C LEU A 78 16.69 -14.58 16.89
N ASN A 79 17.13 -13.42 16.38
CA ASN A 79 17.25 -13.14 14.95
C ASN A 79 15.98 -13.51 14.14
N CYS A 80 14.81 -13.15 14.68
CA CYS A 80 13.54 -13.51 14.07
C CYS A 80 13.35 -12.81 12.71
N LYS A 81 12.70 -13.49 11.77
CA LYS A 81 12.29 -12.95 10.48
C LYS A 81 11.29 -11.78 10.64
N SER A 82 11.18 -10.95 9.59
CA SER A 82 10.20 -9.86 9.52
C SER A 82 8.76 -10.37 9.43
N PHE A 83 7.79 -9.52 9.76
CA PHE A 83 6.38 -9.84 9.58
C PHE A 83 6.01 -9.94 8.09
N ARG A 84 6.69 -9.19 7.22
CA ARG A 84 6.56 -9.36 5.77
C ARG A 84 6.88 -10.80 5.35
N TRP A 85 7.98 -11.36 5.84
CA TRP A 85 8.32 -12.77 5.57
C TRP A 85 7.22 -13.71 6.06
N TYR A 86 6.64 -13.45 7.24
CA TYR A 86 5.53 -14.24 7.76
C TYR A 86 4.31 -14.20 6.83
N MET A 87 3.91 -13.03 6.35
CA MET A 87 2.80 -12.88 5.40
C MET A 87 3.09 -13.59 4.08
N GLU A 88 4.32 -13.50 3.56
CA GLU A 88 4.67 -14.11 2.27
C GLU A 88 4.85 -15.65 2.33
N ASN A 89 5.23 -16.20 3.50
CA ASN A 89 5.65 -17.61 3.61
C ASN A 89 4.81 -18.46 4.57
N VAL A 90 4.12 -17.86 5.53
CA VAL A 90 3.33 -18.58 6.56
C VAL A 90 1.83 -18.35 6.39
N TYR A 91 1.41 -17.14 6.03
CA TYR A 91 -0.02 -16.83 5.85
C TYR A 91 -0.33 -16.00 4.58
N PRO A 92 0.04 -16.49 3.38
CA PRO A 92 -0.11 -15.77 2.11
C PRO A 92 -1.57 -15.53 1.67
N GLU A 93 -2.50 -16.34 2.15
CA GLU A 93 -3.93 -16.20 1.87
C GLU A 93 -4.59 -15.02 2.59
N LEU A 94 -3.96 -14.50 3.66
CA LEU A 94 -4.41 -13.30 4.33
C LEU A 94 -4.07 -12.08 3.47
N ARG A 95 -5.07 -11.62 2.70
CA ARG A 95 -4.95 -10.41 1.91
C ARG A 95 -4.77 -9.20 2.82
N VAL A 96 -3.64 -8.53 2.66
CA VAL A 96 -3.41 -7.22 3.24
C VAL A 96 -4.37 -6.26 2.53
N PRO A 97 -5.23 -5.52 3.25
CA PRO A 97 -6.03 -4.48 2.63
C PRO A 97 -5.10 -3.58 1.82
N GLU A 98 -5.40 -3.41 0.53
CA GLU A 98 -4.73 -2.38 -0.26
C GLU A 98 -4.81 -1.07 0.54
N GLN A 99 -3.70 -0.34 0.68
CA GLN A 99 -3.76 1.01 1.24
C GLN A 99 -4.90 1.74 0.53
N ASP A 100 -5.81 2.36 1.28
CA ASP A 100 -7.07 2.91 0.77
C ASP A 100 -6.82 3.53 -0.60
N ALA A 101 -7.29 2.86 -1.65
CA ALA A 101 -6.97 3.23 -3.02
C ALA A 101 -7.53 4.63 -3.25
N VAL A 102 -6.66 5.64 -3.17
CA VAL A 102 -7.09 7.02 -3.34
C VAL A 102 -7.38 7.20 -4.81
N SER A 103 -8.67 7.32 -5.14
CA SER A 103 -9.08 7.67 -6.49
C SER A 103 -8.69 9.12 -6.72
N SER A 104 -7.88 9.36 -7.73
CA SER A 104 -7.38 10.67 -8.06
C SER A 104 -7.37 10.92 -9.57
N VAL A 105 -7.15 12.17 -9.92
CA VAL A 105 -6.94 12.64 -11.28
C VAL A 105 -5.52 13.18 -11.36
N LEU A 106 -4.73 12.67 -12.31
CA LEU A 106 -3.39 13.18 -12.57
C LEU A 106 -3.49 14.33 -13.57
N ARG A 107 -3.57 15.55 -13.03
CA ARG A 107 -3.81 16.77 -13.80
C ARG A 107 -2.52 17.56 -14.03
N GLN A 108 -2.40 18.13 -15.22
CA GLN A 108 -1.36 19.06 -15.61
C GLN A 108 -2.02 20.24 -16.34
N GLY A 109 -2.29 21.33 -15.63
CA GLY A 109 -3.03 22.48 -16.18
C GLY A 109 -4.46 22.11 -16.58
N GLY A 110 -4.86 22.29 -17.84
CA GLY A 110 -6.18 21.88 -18.35
C GLY A 110 -6.29 20.40 -18.74
N LEU A 111 -5.17 19.67 -18.73
CA LEU A 111 -5.05 18.32 -19.27
C LEU A 111 -4.94 17.28 -18.15
N CYS A 112 -5.45 16.09 -18.42
CA CYS A 112 -5.47 14.93 -17.53
C CYS A 112 -4.75 13.77 -18.21
N LEU A 113 -4.01 12.99 -17.42
CA LEU A 113 -3.45 11.72 -17.89
C LEU A 113 -4.60 10.75 -18.20
N GLU A 114 -4.65 10.29 -19.44
CA GLU A 114 -5.71 9.42 -19.95
C GLU A 114 -5.14 8.17 -20.61
N SER A 115 -5.74 7.02 -20.32
CA SER A 115 -5.51 5.77 -21.06
C SER A 115 -6.19 5.82 -22.43
N LEU A 116 -5.39 5.69 -23.49
CA LEU A 116 -5.84 5.64 -24.88
C LEU A 116 -5.85 4.18 -25.34
N GLY A 117 -6.93 3.45 -25.04
CA GLY A 117 -7.03 2.02 -25.32
C GLY A 117 -6.39 1.16 -24.22
N SER A 118 -5.85 -0.01 -24.58
CA SER A 118 -5.34 -0.98 -23.59
C SER A 118 -3.96 -0.64 -23.03
N ASP A 119 -3.06 -0.10 -23.85
CA ASP A 119 -1.63 -0.02 -23.49
C ASP A 119 -1.09 1.43 -23.54
N SER A 120 -1.73 2.32 -24.29
CA SER A 120 -1.19 3.64 -24.59
C SER A 120 -1.70 4.70 -23.62
N LEU A 121 -0.86 5.71 -23.38
CA LEU A 121 -1.16 6.84 -22.49
C LEU A 121 -0.98 8.15 -23.24
N GLY A 122 -1.79 9.12 -22.89
CA GLY A 122 -1.69 10.49 -23.41
C GLY A 122 -2.25 11.52 -22.45
N LEU A 123 -2.11 12.78 -22.83
CA LEU A 123 -2.80 13.88 -22.19
C LEU A 123 -4.04 14.22 -23.00
N ALA A 124 -5.17 14.41 -22.31
CA ALA A 124 -6.42 14.83 -22.90
C ALA A 124 -7.11 15.86 -22.00
N GLU A 125 -8.08 16.59 -22.52
CA GLU A 125 -8.85 17.52 -21.70
C GLU A 125 -9.50 16.80 -20.51
N CYS A 126 -9.43 17.43 -19.33
CA CYS A 126 -10.04 16.87 -18.13
C CYS A 126 -11.57 16.87 -18.24
N ARG A 127 -12.20 15.69 -18.26
CA ARG A 127 -13.65 15.52 -18.48
C ARG A 127 -14.39 15.05 -17.23
N GLY A 128 -15.58 15.60 -17.00
CA GLY A 128 -16.49 15.20 -15.92
C GLY A 128 -16.02 15.58 -14.51
N SER A 129 -16.85 15.28 -13.51
CA SER A 129 -16.56 15.51 -12.08
C SER A 129 -17.07 14.33 -11.25
N GLY A 130 -16.39 14.00 -10.15
CA GLY A 130 -16.78 12.91 -9.24
C GLY A 130 -17.09 11.61 -9.99
N ALA A 131 -18.30 11.07 -9.74
CA ALA A 131 -18.85 9.86 -10.34
C ALA A 131 -19.10 9.94 -11.87
N MET A 132 -19.12 11.13 -12.47
CA MET A 132 -19.30 11.29 -13.93
C MET A 132 -17.98 11.29 -14.73
N ARG A 133 -16.83 11.31 -14.05
CA ARG A 133 -15.52 11.27 -14.71
C ARG A 133 -15.28 9.93 -15.46
N PRO A 134 -14.76 9.94 -16.70
CA PRO A 134 -14.43 8.70 -17.41
C PRO A 134 -13.44 7.85 -16.64
N GLN A 135 -13.61 6.52 -16.66
CA GLN A 135 -12.68 5.59 -16.01
C GLN A 135 -11.25 5.74 -16.54
N SER A 136 -11.09 6.10 -17.82
CA SER A 136 -9.80 6.36 -18.47
C SER A 136 -9.00 7.51 -17.87
N GLN A 137 -9.64 8.43 -17.13
CA GLN A 137 -9.00 9.56 -16.43
C GLN A 137 -9.00 9.40 -14.89
N ARG A 138 -9.47 8.26 -14.37
CA ARG A 138 -9.44 7.94 -12.94
C ARG A 138 -8.26 7.05 -12.64
N TRP A 139 -7.46 7.46 -11.67
CA TRP A 139 -6.27 6.73 -11.24
C TRP A 139 -6.43 6.29 -9.79
N GLN A 140 -6.15 5.03 -9.50
CA GLN A 140 -6.07 4.52 -8.13
C GLN A 140 -4.61 4.55 -7.70
N LEU A 141 -4.31 5.42 -6.72
CA LEU A 141 -3.00 5.50 -6.10
C LEU A 141 -2.97 4.52 -4.93
N VAL A 142 -2.29 3.39 -5.15
CA VAL A 142 -2.09 2.33 -4.14
C VAL A 142 -0.59 2.12 -4.02
N GLU A 143 0.11 2.97 -3.26
CA GLU A 143 1.59 2.95 -3.22
C GLU A 143 2.11 1.51 -2.97
N PRO A 144 2.99 0.98 -3.85
CA PRO A 144 3.79 1.67 -4.87
C PRO A 144 3.21 1.62 -6.30
N LEU A 145 1.91 1.43 -6.49
CA LEU A 145 1.25 1.24 -7.78
C LEU A 145 0.34 2.42 -8.13
N LEU A 146 0.33 2.76 -9.42
CA LEU A 146 -0.64 3.65 -10.05
C LEU A 146 -1.45 2.78 -11.02
N ARG A 147 -2.73 2.55 -10.72
CA ARG A 147 -3.53 1.56 -11.46
C ARG A 147 -4.87 2.09 -11.97
N GLN A 148 -5.35 1.44 -13.02
CA GLN A 148 -6.71 1.53 -13.54
C GLN A 148 -7.23 0.10 -13.70
N GLN A 149 -8.18 -0.30 -12.86
CA GLN A 149 -8.62 -1.70 -12.77
C GLN A 149 -7.42 -2.64 -12.51
N ASP A 150 -7.16 -3.60 -13.41
CA ASP A 150 -6.08 -4.58 -13.31
C ASP A 150 -4.79 -4.17 -14.05
N LEU A 151 -4.77 -2.96 -14.64
CA LEU A 151 -3.61 -2.42 -15.35
C LEU A 151 -2.89 -1.38 -14.51
N CYS A 152 -1.56 -1.47 -14.48
CA CYS A 152 -0.66 -0.61 -13.74
C CYS A 152 0.24 0.17 -14.69
N LEU A 153 0.57 1.39 -14.26
CA LEU A 153 1.54 2.26 -14.93
C LEU A 153 2.94 1.62 -14.87
N ALA A 154 3.53 1.34 -16.01
CA ALA A 154 4.83 0.68 -16.12
C ALA A 154 5.77 1.42 -17.07
N ILE A 155 7.05 1.51 -16.70
CA ILE A 155 8.10 2.00 -17.60
C ILE A 155 8.53 0.89 -18.58
N THR A 156 8.91 1.26 -19.81
CA THR A 156 9.44 0.28 -20.78
C THR A 156 10.89 -0.10 -20.51
N ALA A 157 11.69 0.81 -19.96
CA ALA A 157 13.07 0.58 -19.55
C ALA A 157 13.48 1.57 -18.43
N PHE A 158 14.54 1.26 -17.70
CA PHE A 158 15.02 2.06 -16.56
C PHE A 158 15.85 3.30 -16.95
N THR A 159 15.90 3.64 -18.24
CA THR A 159 16.68 4.76 -18.80
C THR A 159 15.82 6.01 -18.99
N ALA A 160 16.43 7.20 -18.92
CA ALA A 160 15.73 8.44 -19.22
C ALA A 160 15.25 8.48 -20.69
N GLY A 161 14.06 9.04 -20.91
CA GLY A 161 13.36 9.02 -22.20
C GLY A 161 12.54 7.77 -22.45
N SER A 162 12.59 6.77 -21.56
CA SER A 162 11.76 5.55 -21.71
C SER A 162 10.29 5.88 -21.57
N LYS A 163 9.48 5.34 -22.48
CA LYS A 163 8.04 5.53 -22.50
C LYS A 163 7.38 4.84 -21.31
N VAL A 164 6.20 5.34 -20.97
CA VAL A 164 5.32 4.75 -19.97
C VAL A 164 4.11 4.16 -20.68
N LYS A 165 3.70 2.97 -20.25
CA LYS A 165 2.56 2.23 -20.80
C LYS A 165 1.80 1.53 -19.69
N MET A 166 0.64 1.00 -20.05
CA MET A 166 -0.16 0.16 -19.15
C MET A 166 0.23 -1.31 -19.30
N GLU A 167 0.36 -2.02 -18.18
CA GLU A 167 0.64 -3.46 -18.15
C GLU A 167 -0.14 -4.12 -17.00
N PRO A 168 -0.42 -5.44 -17.05
CA PRO A 168 -1.04 -6.14 -15.93
C PRO A 168 -0.30 -5.90 -14.61
N CYS A 169 -1.04 -5.54 -13.57
CA CYS A 169 -0.49 -5.23 -12.26
C CYS A 169 0.22 -6.44 -11.65
N SER A 170 1.46 -6.23 -11.20
CA SER A 170 2.25 -7.24 -10.52
C SER A 170 3.02 -6.66 -9.34
N ASN A 171 2.78 -7.21 -8.15
CA ASN A 171 3.53 -6.82 -6.95
C ASN A 171 5.03 -7.10 -7.07
N LYS A 172 5.44 -8.04 -7.93
CA LYS A 172 6.84 -8.42 -8.15
C LYS A 172 7.53 -7.59 -9.26
N GLU A 173 6.78 -6.83 -10.05
CA GLU A 173 7.33 -6.09 -11.20
C GLU A 173 7.97 -4.76 -10.74
N PRO A 174 9.32 -4.61 -10.84
CA PRO A 174 9.99 -3.38 -10.44
C PRO A 174 9.68 -2.16 -11.32
N ARG A 175 9.27 -2.37 -12.59
CA ARG A 175 8.93 -1.27 -13.53
C ARG A 175 7.64 -0.53 -13.20
N GLN A 176 6.86 -1.06 -12.26
CA GLN A 176 5.55 -0.54 -11.86
C GLN A 176 5.59 0.25 -10.54
N LYS A 177 6.78 0.54 -10.00
CA LYS A 177 6.95 1.11 -8.66
C LYS A 177 7.03 2.63 -8.71
N TRP A 178 5.98 3.31 -8.24
CA TRP A 178 5.82 4.76 -8.23
C TRP A 178 5.58 5.27 -6.83
N ARG A 179 6.05 6.50 -6.57
CA ARG A 179 5.76 7.24 -5.35
C ARG A 179 5.59 8.75 -5.65
N PRO A 180 4.77 9.46 -4.87
CA PRO A 180 4.75 10.91 -4.88
C PRO A 180 6.10 11.49 -4.39
N LYS A 181 6.59 12.55 -5.05
CA LYS A 181 7.76 13.35 -4.64
C LYS A 181 7.40 14.83 -4.80
N GLY A 182 6.74 15.38 -3.78
CA GLY A 182 6.11 16.70 -3.90
C GLY A 182 5.02 16.66 -4.98
N PRO A 183 4.97 17.61 -5.92
CA PRO A 183 4.01 17.59 -7.03
C PRO A 183 4.41 16.62 -8.15
N ALA A 184 5.58 15.99 -8.09
CA ALA A 184 6.04 15.07 -9.14
C ALA A 184 5.75 13.61 -8.78
N LEU A 185 5.61 12.77 -9.80
CA LEU A 185 5.54 11.31 -9.64
C LEU A 185 6.90 10.70 -9.98
N GLN A 186 7.55 10.07 -9.00
CA GLN A 186 8.86 9.48 -9.16
C GLN A 186 8.74 7.95 -9.26
N HIS A 187 9.40 7.36 -10.26
CA HIS A 187 9.61 5.93 -10.32
C HIS A 187 10.69 5.52 -9.31
N MET A 188 10.35 4.62 -8.38
CA MET A 188 11.13 4.34 -7.18
C MET A 188 12.50 3.70 -7.49
N VAL A 189 12.58 2.88 -8.53
CA VAL A 189 13.80 2.11 -8.84
C VAL A 189 14.79 2.91 -9.68
N SER A 190 14.32 3.60 -10.72
CA SER A 190 15.20 4.43 -11.58
C SER A 190 15.48 5.82 -11.00
N GLY A 191 14.64 6.28 -10.07
CA GLY A 191 14.72 7.64 -9.52
C GLY A 191 14.28 8.75 -10.47
N LEU A 192 13.77 8.40 -11.66
CA LEU A 192 13.30 9.32 -12.69
C LEU A 192 11.84 9.71 -12.47
N CYS A 193 11.41 10.85 -13.02
CA CYS A 193 10.07 11.40 -12.84
C CYS A 193 9.22 11.26 -14.10
N LEU A 194 7.92 11.06 -13.93
CA LEU A 194 6.93 11.06 -15.01
C LEU A 194 6.85 12.45 -15.64
N ASP A 195 7.04 12.51 -16.95
CA ASP A 195 7.09 13.72 -17.75
C ASP A 195 6.19 13.58 -18.96
N SER A 196 5.33 14.57 -19.19
CA SER A 196 4.39 14.53 -20.31
C SER A 196 5.01 14.84 -21.66
N GLN A 197 6.25 15.33 -21.72
CA GLN A 197 6.98 15.73 -22.94
C GLN A 197 6.12 16.54 -23.96
N PRO A 198 5.87 17.84 -23.73
CA PRO A 198 5.13 18.67 -24.68
C PRO A 198 5.81 18.75 -26.06
N PRO A 199 5.06 18.79 -27.19
CA PRO A 199 3.61 19.01 -27.29
C PRO A 199 2.74 17.78 -27.67
N ALA A 200 3.28 16.59 -27.96
CA ALA A 200 2.44 15.45 -28.40
C ALA A 200 3.12 14.06 -28.32
N GLY A 201 3.91 13.79 -27.28
CA GLY A 201 4.51 12.48 -27.04
C GLY A 201 3.70 11.63 -26.05
N PRO A 202 3.80 10.28 -26.10
CA PRO A 202 3.41 9.46 -24.97
C PRO A 202 4.26 9.84 -23.75
N PRO A 203 3.70 9.86 -22.53
CA PRO A 203 4.44 10.16 -21.31
C PRO A 203 5.69 9.28 -21.19
N ALA A 204 6.75 9.86 -20.65
CA ALA A 204 8.04 9.20 -20.49
C ALA A 204 8.62 9.50 -19.10
N ILE A 205 9.66 8.77 -18.73
CA ILE A 205 10.44 9.10 -17.52
C ILE A 205 11.66 9.94 -17.87
N THR A 206 11.87 11.05 -17.19
CA THR A 206 13.03 11.93 -17.39
C THR A 206 13.65 12.32 -16.04
N GLN A 207 14.76 13.07 -16.07
CA GLN A 207 15.37 13.55 -14.84
C GLN A 207 14.41 14.45 -14.07
N CYS A 208 14.26 14.20 -12.78
CA CYS A 208 13.36 14.96 -11.93
C CYS A 208 13.82 16.41 -11.81
N ARG A 209 12.98 17.36 -12.24
CA ARG A 209 13.24 18.80 -12.15
C ARG A 209 12.04 19.51 -11.53
N SER A 210 12.25 20.21 -10.42
CA SER A 210 11.19 20.86 -9.63
C SER A 210 10.50 22.03 -10.33
N GLN A 211 11.12 22.64 -11.34
CA GLN A 211 10.57 23.79 -12.07
C GLN A 211 9.88 23.42 -13.40
N LEU A 212 9.92 22.15 -13.82
CA LEU A 212 9.27 21.72 -15.05
C LEU A 212 7.78 21.46 -14.80
N THR A 213 6.94 22.29 -15.40
CA THR A 213 5.48 22.13 -15.36
C THR A 213 5.01 20.81 -15.99
N SER A 214 5.79 20.22 -16.90
CA SER A 214 5.52 18.90 -17.49
C SER A 214 5.72 17.70 -16.55
N GLN A 215 6.27 17.94 -15.36
CA GLN A 215 6.45 16.94 -14.31
C GLN A 215 5.60 17.23 -13.07
N VAL A 216 4.80 18.30 -13.11
CA VAL A 216 3.90 18.69 -12.03
C VAL A 216 2.56 18.03 -12.29
N TRP A 217 2.21 17.08 -11.42
CA TRP A 217 0.96 16.36 -11.41
C TRP A 217 0.19 16.80 -10.16
N GLU A 218 -0.96 17.41 -10.34
CA GLU A 218 -1.83 17.84 -9.24
C GLU A 218 -2.84 16.71 -8.94
N PRO A 219 -2.58 15.81 -7.96
CA PRO A 219 -3.56 14.80 -7.59
C PRO A 219 -4.75 15.47 -6.91
N GLN A 220 -5.89 15.52 -7.61
CA GLN A 220 -7.16 15.86 -6.98
C GLN A 220 -7.82 14.59 -6.48
N ILE A 221 -7.97 14.46 -5.15
CA ILE A 221 -8.68 13.32 -4.56
C ILE A 221 -10.14 13.40 -4.97
N ILE A 222 -10.63 12.34 -5.61
CA ILE A 222 -12.03 12.17 -5.96
C ILE A 222 -12.71 11.56 -4.73
N THR A 223 -13.45 12.38 -3.98
CA THR A 223 -14.42 11.93 -2.96
C THR A 223 -15.74 11.54 -3.60
#